data_AF-A0A915KWS3-F1
#
_entry.id   AF-A0A915KWS3-F1
#
_cell.length_a   1.000
_cell.length_b   1.000
_cell.length_c   1.000
_cell.angle_alpha   90.00
_cell.angle_beta   90.00
_cell.angle_gamma   90.00
#
_symmetry.space_group_name_H-M   'P 1'
#
loop_
_entity.id
_entity.type
_entity.pdbx_description
1 polymer ?
#
loop_
_entity_poly.entity_id
_entity_poly.type
_entity_poly.pdbx_seq_one_letter_code
_entity_poly.pdbx_strand_id
1 'polypeptide(L)'
;LIDTEVNPFVDQWEERGIFPAHDVIKKLGRAGFLGVDKPIEYGGSGLDFSYCIAVAEELGHVNCGAVPTAIGVHSDMATPALINFGSDDIKREFLVPSITGDVVACVGVTEAHAGSDVAGK
;
A
#
# COMPACT_ATOMS: atom_id res chain seq x y z
N LEU A 1 14.33 4.51 -6.54
CA LEU A 1 13.22 3.58 -6.84
C LEU A 1 12.26 4.25 -7.83
N ILE A 2 11.66 5.38 -7.49
CA ILE A 2 10.72 6.09 -8.37
C ILE A 2 11.32 6.37 -9.76
N ASP A 3 12.46 7.06 -9.82
CA ASP A 3 13.08 7.48 -11.09
C ASP A 3 13.61 6.34 -11.96
N THR A 4 13.87 5.17 -11.36
CA THR A 4 14.57 4.06 -12.03
C THR A 4 13.66 2.87 -12.31
N GLU A 5 12.65 2.64 -11.46
CA GLU A 5 11.83 1.42 -11.46
C GLU A 5 10.34 1.70 -11.69
N VAL A 6 9.90 2.96 -11.61
CA VAL A 6 8.49 3.35 -11.75
C VAL A 6 8.33 4.32 -12.93
N ASN A 7 8.87 5.53 -12.81
CA ASN A 7 8.69 6.61 -13.80
C ASN A 7 9.06 6.24 -15.24
N PRO A 8 10.13 5.47 -15.52
CA PRO A 8 10.46 5.07 -16.89
C PRO A 8 9.39 4.20 -17.57
N PHE A 9 8.46 3.62 -16.82
CA PHE A 9 7.45 2.68 -17.32
C PHE A 9 6.02 3.23 -17.26
N VAL A 10 5.79 4.38 -16.60
CA VAL A 10 4.46 4.94 -16.35
C VAL A 10 3.68 5.14 -17.65
N ASP A 11 4.27 5.81 -18.65
CA ASP A 11 3.58 6.08 -19.92
C ASP A 11 3.10 4.79 -20.61
N GLN A 12 3.92 3.73 -20.56
CA GLN A 12 3.56 2.43 -21.11
C GLN A 12 2.43 1.76 -20.33
N TRP A 13 2.40 1.93 -19.00
CA TRP A 13 1.34 1.37 -18.15
C TRP A 13 0.01 2.07 -18.38
N GLU A 14 0.03 3.40 -18.49
CA GLU A 14 -1.13 4.23 -18.81
C GLU A 14 -1.69 3.88 -20.20
N GLU A 15 -0.85 3.82 -21.23
CA GLU A 15 -1.28 3.44 -22.59
C GLU A 15 -1.95 2.05 -22.63
N ARG A 16 -1.47 1.13 -21.80
CA ARG A 16 -1.99 -0.24 -21.71
C ARG A 16 -3.15 -0.39 -20.72
N GLY A 17 -3.46 0.63 -19.91
CA GLY A 17 -4.46 0.56 -18.84
C GLY A 17 -4.15 -0.50 -17.77
N ILE A 18 -2.86 -0.69 -17.42
CA ILE A 18 -2.44 -1.69 -16.43
C ILE A 18 -1.73 -1.06 -15.24
N PHE A 19 -1.75 -1.75 -14.11
CA PHE A 19 -0.85 -1.52 -12.99
C PHE A 19 -0.13 -2.85 -12.66
N PRO A 20 1.20 -2.96 -12.78
CA PRO A 20 1.93 -4.17 -12.43
C PRO A 20 2.09 -4.32 -10.91
N ALA A 21 0.96 -4.47 -10.22
CA ALA A 21 0.86 -4.36 -8.76
C ALA A 21 1.86 -5.24 -8.02
N HIS A 22 1.95 -6.54 -8.36
CA HIS A 22 2.85 -7.48 -7.68
C HIS A 22 4.32 -7.06 -7.78
N ASP A 23 4.77 -6.52 -8.91
CA ASP A 23 6.16 -6.10 -9.07
C ASP A 23 6.46 -4.82 -8.28
N VAL A 24 5.60 -3.80 -8.42
CA VAL A 24 5.76 -2.52 -7.71
C VAL A 24 5.69 -2.74 -6.20
N ILE A 25 4.64 -3.41 -5.70
CA ILE A 25 4.47 -3.70 -4.28
C ILE A 25 5.64 -4.54 -3.76
N LYS A 26 6.11 -5.56 -4.50
CA LYS A 26 7.28 -6.34 -4.05
C LYS A 26 8.56 -5.50 -3.95
N LYS A 27 8.79 -4.58 -4.89
CA LYS A 27 9.95 -3.65 -4.84
C LYS A 27 9.87 -2.74 -3.63
N LEU A 28 8.71 -2.17 -3.34
CA LEU A 28 8.49 -1.29 -2.17
C LEU A 28 8.62 -2.07 -0.86
N GLY A 29 8.10 -3.31 -0.79
CA GLY A 29 8.21 -4.18 0.38
C GLY A 29 9.67 -4.56 0.69
N ARG A 30 10.45 -4.91 -0.33
CA ARG A 30 11.90 -5.17 -0.19
C ARG A 30 12.68 -3.95 0.30
N ALA A 31 12.23 -2.75 -0.05
CA ALA A 31 12.85 -1.50 0.37
C ALA A 31 12.35 -1.01 1.75
N GLY A 32 11.40 -1.72 2.38
CA GLY A 32 10.89 -1.40 3.72
C GLY A 32 9.81 -0.30 3.75
N PHE A 33 9.29 0.13 2.60
CA PHE A 33 8.36 1.27 2.51
C PHE A 33 6.88 0.91 2.73
N LEU A 34 6.53 -0.38 2.73
CA LEU A 34 5.14 -0.82 3.01
C LEU A 34 4.86 -1.01 4.52
N GLY A 35 5.92 -1.02 5.33
CA GLY A 35 5.89 -1.37 6.75
C GLY A 35 6.32 -0.25 7.70
N VAL A 36 6.37 1.00 7.25
CA VAL A 36 7.10 2.11 7.91
C VAL A 36 6.71 2.30 9.38
N ASP A 37 5.43 2.48 9.67
CA ASP A 37 4.88 2.64 11.02
C ASP A 37 4.38 1.31 11.63
N LYS A 38 4.63 0.18 10.97
CA LYS A 38 4.11 -1.11 11.43
C LYS A 38 5.03 -1.72 12.49
N PRO A 39 4.51 -2.55 13.42
CA PRO A 39 5.33 -3.14 14.48
C PRO A 39 6.46 -4.01 13.95
N ILE A 40 7.62 -3.94 14.61
CA ILE A 40 8.83 -4.70 14.24
C ILE A 40 8.58 -6.22 14.27
N GLU A 41 7.73 -6.69 15.19
CA GLU A 41 7.38 -8.12 15.31
C GLU A 41 6.69 -8.70 14.07
N TYR A 42 6.09 -7.84 13.21
CA TYR A 42 5.49 -8.23 11.93
C TYR A 42 6.34 -7.80 10.73
N GLY A 43 7.59 -7.39 10.94
CA GLY A 43 8.51 -6.98 9.89
C GLY A 43 8.40 -5.51 9.45
N GLY A 44 7.71 -4.67 10.23
CA GLY A 44 7.71 -3.23 10.02
C GLY A 44 8.94 -2.51 10.61
N SER A 45 9.04 -1.21 10.36
CA SER A 45 10.17 -0.38 10.83
C SER A 45 9.94 0.23 12.21
N GLY A 46 8.71 0.18 12.75
CA GLY A 46 8.37 0.72 14.07
C GLY A 46 8.56 2.23 14.21
N LEU A 47 8.55 2.97 13.09
CA LEU A 47 8.64 4.43 13.08
C LEU A 47 7.29 5.06 13.41
N ASP A 48 7.27 6.35 13.72
CA ASP A 48 6.02 7.07 13.89
C ASP A 48 5.41 7.50 12.54
N PHE A 49 4.13 7.87 12.58
CA PHE A 49 3.35 8.20 11.39
C PHE A 49 3.92 9.34 10.53
N SER A 50 4.75 10.24 11.09
CA SER A 50 5.38 11.31 10.30
C SER A 50 6.26 10.76 9.18
N TYR A 51 6.85 9.58 9.36
CA TYR A 51 7.64 8.91 8.31
C TYR A 51 6.77 8.35 7.19
N CYS A 52 5.53 7.93 7.47
CA CYS A 52 4.59 7.56 6.41
C CYS A 52 4.21 8.76 5.55
N ILE A 53 4.07 9.94 6.16
CA ILE A 53 3.83 11.19 5.42
C ILE A 53 5.02 11.55 4.53
N ALA A 54 6.26 11.41 5.03
CA ALA A 54 7.45 11.61 4.21
C ALA A 54 7.49 10.66 3.00
N VAL A 55 7.15 9.38 3.19
CA VAL A 55 7.05 8.43 2.06
C VAL A 55 5.94 8.84 1.09
N ALA A 56 4.78 9.29 1.57
CA ALA A 56 3.70 9.76 0.72
C ALA A 56 4.08 11.01 -0.10
N GLU A 57 4.85 11.93 0.47
CA GLU A 57 5.39 13.10 -0.22
C GLU A 57 6.33 12.68 -1.36
N GLU A 58 7.27 11.78 -1.09
CA GLU A 58 8.18 11.24 -2.11
C GLU A 58 7.42 10.50 -3.23
N LEU A 59 6.40 9.70 -2.88
CA LEU A 59 5.54 9.05 -3.87
C LEU A 59 4.77 10.03 -4.76
N GLY A 60 4.63 11.30 -4.35
CA GLY A 60 4.10 12.39 -5.18
C GLY A 60 4.95 12.71 -6.41
N HIS A 61 6.20 12.25 -6.47
CA HIS A 61 7.09 12.38 -7.62
C HIS A 61 6.87 11.31 -8.71
N VAL A 62 5.90 10.40 -8.52
CA VAL A 62 5.51 9.45 -9.56
C VAL A 62 4.72 10.17 -10.65
N ASN A 63 5.06 9.94 -11.92
CA ASN A 63 4.47 10.61 -13.09
C ASN A 63 3.02 10.18 -13.42
N CYS A 64 2.29 9.59 -12.47
CA CYS A 64 0.85 9.34 -12.54
C CYS A 64 0.24 9.27 -11.12
N GLY A 65 -1.08 9.43 -11.02
CA GLY A 65 -1.80 9.33 -9.74
C GLY A 65 -2.10 7.89 -9.31
N ALA A 66 -2.16 6.94 -10.24
CA ALA A 66 -2.65 5.59 -9.95
C ALA A 66 -1.70 4.79 -9.04
N VAL A 67 -0.39 4.84 -9.31
CA VAL A 67 0.63 4.12 -8.54
C VAL A 67 0.72 4.59 -7.08
N PRO A 68 0.90 5.90 -6.77
CA PRO A 68 0.96 6.35 -5.38
C PRO A 68 -0.35 6.07 -4.63
N THR A 69 -1.50 6.21 -5.30
CA THR A 69 -2.80 5.85 -4.71
C THR A 69 -2.87 4.37 -4.36
N ALA A 70 -2.43 3.47 -5.25
CA ALA A 70 -2.44 2.04 -5.00
C ALA A 70 -1.53 1.65 -3.82
N ILE A 71 -0.35 2.28 -3.71
CA ILE A 71 0.58 2.07 -2.59
C ILE A 71 -0.06 2.54 -1.27
N GLY A 72 -0.62 3.76 -1.23
CA GLY A 72 -1.27 4.29 -0.03
C GLY A 72 -2.50 3.47 0.40
N VAL A 73 -3.31 2.99 -0.56
CA VAL A 73 -4.43 2.08 -0.25
C VAL A 73 -3.90 0.79 0.39
N HIS A 74 -2.82 0.22 -0.16
CA HIS A 74 -2.22 -0.99 0.36
C HIS A 74 -1.69 -0.80 1.79
N SER A 75 -0.79 0.15 2.02
CA SER A 75 -0.10 0.35 3.30
C SER A 75 -0.96 1.03 4.36
N ASP A 76 -1.77 2.02 3.99
CA ASP A 76 -2.39 2.95 4.92
C ASP A 76 -3.91 2.87 4.98
N MET A 77 -4.56 2.07 4.13
CA MET A 77 -6.00 1.82 4.21
C MET A 77 -6.34 0.34 4.46
N ALA A 78 -5.69 -0.58 3.75
CA ALA A 78 -5.98 -2.01 3.86
C ALA A 78 -5.32 -2.67 5.09
N THR A 79 -4.01 -2.49 5.26
CA THR A 79 -3.30 -3.16 6.37
C THR A 79 -3.64 -2.68 7.79
N PRO A 80 -4.09 -1.43 8.05
CA PRO A 80 -4.45 -1.01 9.41
C PRO A 80 -5.57 -1.84 10.04
N ALA A 81 -6.53 -2.34 9.26
CA ALA A 81 -7.57 -3.23 9.78
C ALA A 81 -6.98 -4.55 10.32
N LEU A 82 -6.01 -5.13 9.62
CA LEU A 82 -5.29 -6.34 10.06
C LEU A 82 -4.49 -6.08 11.34
N ILE A 83 -3.84 -4.92 11.45
CA ILE A 83 -3.04 -4.55 12.62
C ILE A 83 -3.93 -4.34 13.85
N ASN A 84 -4.99 -3.57 13.70
CA ASN A 84 -5.82 -3.13 14.82
C ASN A 84 -6.79 -4.22 15.29
N PHE A 85 -7.26 -5.08 14.38
CA PHE A 85 -8.35 -6.03 14.67
C PHE A 85 -8.02 -7.49 14.37
N GLY A 86 -6.91 -7.77 13.68
CA GLY A 86 -6.49 -9.15 13.38
C GLY A 86 -5.99 -9.89 14.63
N SER A 87 -6.27 -11.19 14.70
CA SER A 87 -5.55 -12.10 15.60
C SER A 87 -4.08 -12.23 15.18
N ASP A 88 -3.25 -12.81 16.05
CA ASP A 88 -1.84 -13.10 15.74
C ASP A 88 -1.71 -13.98 14.48
N ASP A 89 -2.56 -15.00 14.34
CA ASP A 89 -2.61 -15.86 13.15
C ASP A 89 -2.97 -15.07 11.88
N ILE A 90 -3.99 -14.19 11.94
CA ILE A 90 -4.38 -13.33 10.81
C ILE A 90 -3.23 -12.37 10.44
N LYS A 91 -2.53 -11.81 11.42
CA LYS A 91 -1.41 -10.91 11.16
C LYS A 91 -0.25 -11.66 10.49
N ARG A 92 0.08 -12.86 10.96
CA ARG A 92 1.13 -13.67 10.33
C ARG A 92 0.76 -14.12 8.93
N GLU A 93 -0.50 -14.49 8.69
CA GLU A 93 -0.94 -15.00 7.39
C GLU A 93 -1.12 -13.88 6.36
N PHE A 94 -1.61 -12.70 6.75
CA PHE A 94 -1.99 -11.65 5.79
C PHE A 94 -1.21 -10.35 5.93
N LEU A 95 -0.91 -9.89 7.15
CA LEU A 95 -0.20 -8.64 7.36
C LEU A 95 1.29 -8.78 6.98
N VAL A 96 1.97 -9.83 7.45
CA VAL A 96 3.40 -10.03 7.18
C VAL A 96 3.68 -10.15 5.67
N PRO A 97 2.92 -10.93 4.88
CA PRO A 97 3.10 -10.95 3.42
C PRO A 97 2.75 -9.63 2.74
N SER A 98 1.82 -8.84 3.28
CA SER A 98 1.53 -7.50 2.75
C SER A 98 2.70 -6.54 2.98
N ILE A 99 3.26 -6.50 4.20
CA ILE A 99 4.43 -5.67 4.54
C ILE A 99 5.65 -6.02 3.68
N THR A 100 5.89 -7.31 3.44
CA THR A 100 7.01 -7.79 2.61
C THR A 100 6.75 -7.69 1.10
N GLY A 101 5.54 -7.27 0.72
CA GLY A 101 5.09 -7.10 -0.66
C GLY A 101 4.88 -8.40 -1.42
N ASP A 102 4.72 -9.53 -0.73
CA ASP A 102 4.37 -10.84 -1.33
C ASP A 102 2.86 -10.96 -1.62
N VAL A 103 2.04 -10.15 -0.96
CA VAL A 103 0.60 -10.06 -1.20
C VAL A 103 0.23 -8.62 -1.52
N VAL A 104 -0.66 -8.43 -2.49
CA VAL A 104 -1.28 -7.12 -2.77
C VAL A 104 -2.63 -7.06 -2.03
N ALA A 105 -2.68 -6.29 -0.95
CA ALA A 105 -3.91 -6.00 -0.22
C ALA A 105 -4.73 -4.88 -0.86
N CYS A 106 -6.06 -4.98 -0.73
CA CYS A 106 -7.02 -3.93 -1.08
C CYS A 106 -8.06 -3.79 0.04
N VAL A 107 -8.88 -2.74 -0.05
CA VAL A 107 -9.97 -2.49 0.90
C VAL A 107 -11.28 -2.33 0.12
N GLY A 108 -12.27 -3.15 0.47
CA GLY A 108 -13.60 -3.12 -0.11
C GLY A 108 -14.58 -2.52 0.90
N VAL A 109 -15.01 -1.29 0.66
CA VAL A 109 -15.94 -0.56 1.55
C VAL A 109 -17.11 -0.01 0.76
N THR A 110 -16.84 0.64 -0.37
CA THR A 110 -17.87 1.25 -1.21
C THR A 110 -18.72 0.19 -1.90
N GLU A 111 -20.03 0.39 -1.87
CA GLU A 111 -21.04 -0.42 -2.58
C GLU A 111 -21.87 0.45 -3.53
N ALA A 112 -22.63 -0.18 -4.43
CA ALA A 112 -23.42 0.54 -5.45
C ALA A 112 -24.41 1.58 -4.88
N HIS A 113 -24.80 1.45 -3.62
CA HIS A 113 -25.75 2.32 -2.92
C HIS A 113 -25.14 3.01 -1.68
N ALA A 114 -23.85 2.80 -1.38
CA ALA A 114 -23.19 3.32 -0.18
C ALA A 114 -21.75 3.76 -0.51
N GLY A 115 -21.55 5.08 -0.56
CA GLY A 115 -20.27 5.71 -0.88
C GLY A 115 -19.93 6.79 0.16
N SER A 116 -20.31 8.04 -0.11
CA SER A 116 -20.15 9.14 0.86
C SER A 116 -20.90 8.88 2.16
N ASP A 117 -22.11 8.31 2.07
CA ASP A 117 -22.79 7.69 3.20
C ASP A 117 -22.43 6.19 3.26
N VAL A 118 -21.25 5.93 3.80
CA VAL A 118 -20.74 4.56 3.97
C VAL A 118 -21.57 3.74 4.96
N ALA A 119 -22.30 4.40 5.87
CA ALA A 119 -23.10 3.73 6.88
C ALA A 119 -24.52 3.37 6.39
N GLY A 120 -24.95 3.93 5.24
CA GLY A 120 -26.27 3.71 4.66
C GLY A 120 -27.39 4.19 5.59
N LYS A 121 -27.21 5.33 6.26
CA LYS A 121 -28.11 5.86 7.29
C LYS A 121 -29.02 6.97 6.79
#